data_AF-A0A661SRJ4-F1
#
_entry.id   AF-A0A661SRJ4-F1
#
_cell.length_a   1.000
_cell.length_b   1.000
_cell.length_c   1.000
_cell.angle_alpha   90.00
_cell.angle_beta   90.00
_cell.angle_gamma   90.00
#
_symmetry.space_group_name_H-M   'P 1'
#
loop_
_entity.id
_entity.type
_entity.pdbx_description
1 polymer ?
#
loop_
_entity_poly.entity_id
_entity_poly.type
_entity_poly.pdbx_seq_one_letter_code
_entity_poly.pdbx_strand_id
1 'polypeptide(L)'
;MYALEFETYISGDTVKIPAHLLSRSATQKYVKIILFLPEEDASVAHKTDLKSEILEIGGNCAALPLLDSRTPGEILGYDNSGLPT
;
A
#
# COMPACT_ATOMS: atom_id res chain seq x y z
N MET A 1 11.44 15.84 -26.36
CA MET A 1 10.97 15.74 -24.96
C MET A 1 12.09 16.28 -24.09
N TYR A 2 11.86 17.31 -23.29
CA TYR A 2 12.87 17.89 -22.40
C TYR A 2 12.43 17.64 -20.95
N ALA A 3 13.39 17.32 -20.07
CA ALA A 3 13.17 17.19 -18.63
C ALA A 3 13.61 18.51 -17.96
N LEU A 4 12.85 18.95 -16.96
CA LEU A 4 13.16 20.14 -16.16
C LEU A 4 13.32 19.70 -14.72
N GLU A 5 14.44 20.06 -14.12
CA GLU A 5 14.73 19.86 -12.71
C GLU A 5 14.63 21.21 -12.00
N PHE A 6 13.93 21.25 -10.88
CA PHE A 6 13.78 22.46 -10.07
C PHE A 6 13.59 22.08 -8.60
N GLU A 7 14.13 22.89 -7.72
CA GLU A 7 13.88 22.77 -6.29
C GLU A 7 12.56 23.46 -5.94
N THR A 8 11.74 22.80 -5.14
CA THR A 8 10.51 23.36 -4.59
C THR A 8 10.21 22.75 -3.23
N TYR A 9 9.28 23.37 -2.50
CA TYR A 9 8.80 22.88 -1.22
C TYR A 9 7.33 22.46 -1.32
N ILE A 10 6.99 21.46 -0.51
CA ILE A 10 5.61 21.07 -0.27
C ILE A 10 5.05 22.00 0.81
N SER A 11 3.90 22.61 0.54
CA SER A 11 3.19 23.48 1.48
C SER A 11 1.85 22.84 1.82
N GLY A 12 1.81 22.07 2.91
CA GLY A 12 0.65 21.25 3.25
C GLY A 12 0.49 20.08 2.27
N ASP A 13 -0.61 20.08 1.52
CA ASP A 13 -0.96 19.08 0.50
C ASP A 13 -0.66 19.53 -0.95
N THR A 14 -0.05 20.72 -1.12
CA THR A 14 0.22 21.29 -2.44
C THR A 14 1.71 21.37 -2.76
N VAL A 15 2.08 20.94 -3.98
CA VAL A 15 3.40 21.14 -4.55
C VAL A 15 3.39 22.44 -5.35
N LYS A 16 4.26 23.39 -5.00
CA LYS A 16 4.34 24.67 -5.72
C LYS A 16 5.23 24.53 -6.96
N ILE A 17 4.71 24.90 -8.13
CA ILE A 17 5.48 24.91 -9.37
C ILE A 17 5.82 26.36 -9.73
N PRO A 18 7.09 26.72 -9.93
CA PRO A 18 7.47 28.06 -10.38
C PRO A 18 6.77 28.45 -11.69
N ALA A 19 6.15 29.63 -11.71
CA ALA A 19 5.33 30.08 -12.85
C ALA A 19 6.10 30.15 -14.18
N HIS A 20 7.42 30.38 -14.15
CA HIS A 20 8.25 30.43 -15.36
C HIS A 20 8.41 29.05 -16.03
N LEU A 21 8.20 27.95 -15.30
CA LEU A 21 8.19 26.58 -15.85
C LEU A 21 6.85 26.27 -16.52
N LEU A 22 5.79 26.96 -16.13
CA LEU A 22 4.48 26.88 -16.76
C LEU A 22 4.45 27.84 -17.95
N SER A 23 5.01 27.40 -19.08
CA SER A 23 4.88 28.17 -20.33
C SER A 23 3.39 28.42 -20.60
N ARG A 24 3.01 29.67 -20.92
CA ARG A 24 1.65 30.01 -21.37
C ARG A 24 1.35 29.21 -22.64
N SER A 25 0.67 28.09 -22.47
CA SER A 25 0.21 27.22 -23.54
C SER A 25 -1.28 27.39 -23.67
N ALA A 26 -1.78 27.74 -24.85
CA ALA A 26 -3.22 27.81 -25.14
C ALA A 26 -3.90 26.44 -25.12
N THR A 27 -3.12 25.37 -25.03
CA THR A 27 -3.56 23.97 -24.99
C THR A 27 -3.16 23.29 -23.69
N GLN A 28 -4.08 22.49 -23.15
CA GLN A 28 -3.83 21.62 -21.99
C GLN A 28 -2.78 20.57 -22.36
N LYS A 29 -1.74 20.44 -21.53
CA LYS A 29 -0.64 19.49 -21.72
C LYS A 29 -0.53 18.60 -20.48
N TYR A 30 -0.42 17.29 -20.70
CA TYR A 30 -0.09 16.36 -19.63
C TYR A 30 1.41 16.45 -19.34
N VAL A 31 1.75 16.56 -18.06
CA VAL A 31 3.14 16.57 -17.57
C VAL A 31 3.32 15.45 -16.54
N LYS A 32 4.49 14.83 -16.52
CA LYS A 32 4.89 13.87 -15.48
C LYS A 32 5.83 14.57 -14.51
N ILE A 33 5.46 14.58 -13.22
CA ILE A 33 6.27 15.16 -12.15
C ILE A 33 6.95 13.99 -11.40
N ILE A 34 8.24 14.12 -11.13
CA ILE A 34 9.01 13.18 -10.30
C ILE A 34 9.47 13.96 -9.08
N LEU A 35 9.06 13.51 -7.90
CA LEU A 35 9.42 14.11 -6.62
C LEU A 35 10.50 13.24 -5.96
N PHE A 36 11.62 13.84 -5.61
CA PHE A 36 12.64 13.21 -4.78
C PHE A 36 12.48 13.72 -3.36
N LEU A 37 11.90 12.89 -2.49
CA LEU A 37 11.72 13.20 -1.08
C LEU A 37 12.80 12.48 -0.25
N PRO A 38 13.33 13.11 0.82
CA PRO A 38 14.18 12.42 1.76
C PRO A 38 13.40 11.27 2.43
N GLU A 39 14.08 10.20 2.85
CA GLU A 39 13.45 9.00 3.46
C GLU A 39 12.51 9.33 4.63
N GLU A 40 12.79 10.43 5.36
CA GLU A 40 11.97 10.90 6.49
C GLU A 40 10.55 11.33 6.05
N ASP A 41 10.40 11.89 4.84
CA ASP A 41 9.13 12.33 4.26
C ASP A 41 8.52 11.30 3.28
N ALA A 42 9.26 10.25 2.94
CA ALA A 42 8.79 9.15 2.09
C ALA A 42 7.78 8.23 2.80
N SER A 43 7.29 8.59 3.99
CA SER A 43 6.19 7.89 4.67
C SER A 43 4.82 8.20 4.07
N VAL A 44 4.71 8.24 2.75
CA VAL A 44 3.49 7.79 2.06
C VAL A 44 3.48 6.26 2.01
N ALA A 45 3.85 5.63 3.13
CA ALA A 45 3.50 4.25 3.36
C ALA A 45 2.02 4.29 3.73
N HIS A 46 1.20 3.52 3.02
CA HIS A 46 -0.06 3.06 3.54
C HIS A 46 0.18 2.44 4.93
N LYS A 47 0.12 3.26 5.99
CA LYS A 47 -0.33 2.80 7.30
C LYS A 47 -1.84 2.63 7.15
N THR A 48 -2.26 1.68 6.32
CA THR A 48 -3.47 0.95 6.66
C THR A 48 -3.24 0.47 8.10
N ASP A 49 -4.19 0.80 8.97
CA ASP A 49 -4.13 0.36 10.35
C ASP A 49 -4.06 -1.17 10.33
N LEU A 50 -2.87 -1.73 10.53
CA LEU A 50 -2.59 -3.16 10.45
C LEU A 50 -3.57 -3.96 11.34
N LYS A 51 -3.98 -3.35 12.46
CA LYS A 51 -5.00 -3.92 13.33
C LYS A 51 -6.34 -4.08 12.61
N SER A 52 -6.80 -3.03 11.92
CA SER A 52 -8.05 -3.05 11.15
C SER A 52 -7.98 -4.08 10.02
N GLU A 53 -6.85 -4.16 9.31
CA GLU A 53 -6.65 -5.13 8.23
C GLU A 53 -6.69 -6.59 8.74
N ILE A 54 -6.01 -6.88 9.86
CA ILE A 54 -6.03 -8.22 10.49
C ILE A 54 -7.46 -8.59 10.94
N LEU A 55 -8.21 -7.64 11.51
CA LEU A 55 -9.58 -7.89 11.95
C LEU A 55 -10.52 -8.15 10.77
N GLU A 56 -10.37 -7.43 9.67
CA GLU A 56 -11.15 -7.64 8.44
C GLU A 56 -10.89 -9.04 7.86
N ILE A 57 -9.62 -9.41 7.70
CA ILE A 57 -9.23 -10.74 7.21
C ILE A 57 -9.79 -11.83 8.13
N GLY A 58 -9.66 -11.67 9.45
CA GLY A 58 -10.19 -12.62 10.43
C GLY A 58 -11.71 -12.79 10.32
N GLY A 59 -12.45 -11.68 10.16
CA GLY A 59 -13.91 -11.69 9.97
C GLY A 59 -14.32 -12.43 8.69
N ASN A 60 -13.62 -12.16 7.58
CA ASN A 60 -13.87 -12.81 6.29
C ASN A 60 -13.64 -14.32 6.36
N CYS A 61 -12.53 -14.76 6.98
CA CYS A 61 -12.23 -16.18 7.16
C CYS A 61 -13.26 -16.89 8.05
N ALA A 62 -13.71 -16.25 9.13
CA ALA A 62 -14.68 -16.83 10.06
C ALA A 62 -16.10 -16.97 9.46
N ALA A 63 -16.42 -16.16 8.44
CA ALA A 63 -17.71 -16.22 7.74
C ALA A 63 -17.78 -17.32 6.67
N LEU A 64 -16.67 -17.97 6.32
CA LEU A 64 -16.64 -19.05 5.33
C LEU A 64 -17.36 -20.31 5.87
N PRO A 65 -18.00 -21.10 4.99
CA PRO A 65 -18.64 -22.34 5.40
C PRO A 65 -17.62 -23.37 5.92
N LEU A 66 -18.00 -24.14 6.94
CA LEU A 66 -17.18 -25.24 7.45
C LEU A 66 -17.17 -26.39 6.43
N LEU A 67 -16.07 -26.53 5.70
CA LEU A 67 -15.90 -27.58 4.68
C LEU A 67 -15.42 -28.92 5.27
N ASP A 68 -14.69 -28.86 6.37
CA ASP A 68 -14.09 -30.02 7.02
C ASP A 68 -14.18 -29.84 8.54
N SER A 69 -14.93 -30.73 9.19
CA SER A 69 -15.15 -30.71 10.64
C SER A 69 -14.16 -31.58 11.41
N ARG A 70 -13.17 -32.17 10.74
CA ARG A 70 -12.10 -32.91 11.40
C ARG A 70 -11.37 -32.00 12.38
N THR A 71 -11.06 -32.57 13.54
CA THR A 71 -10.21 -31.91 14.52
C THR A 71 -8.79 -31.71 13.96
N PRO A 72 -7.99 -30.78 14.50
CA PRO A 72 -6.61 -30.60 14.06
C PRO A 72 -5.80 -31.91 14.04
N GLY A 73 -5.99 -32.80 15.02
CA GLY A 73 -5.32 -34.10 15.06
C GLY A 73 -5.70 -35.01 13.89
N GLU A 74 -6.98 -35.07 13.54
CA GLU A 74 -7.49 -35.86 12.39
C GLU A 74 -7.12 -35.24 11.03
N ILE A 75 -6.95 -33.91 10.97
CA ILE A 75 -6.46 -33.22 9.78
C ILE A 75 -4.98 -33.52 9.57
N LEU A 76 -4.19 -33.45 10.65
CA LEU A 76 -2.76 -33.72 10.60
C LEU A 76 -2.47 -35.21 10.40
N GLY A 77 -3.32 -36.11 10.91
CA GLY A 77 -3.15 -37.55 10.80
C GLY A 77 -1.99 -38.12 11.61
N TYR A 78 -1.50 -37.35 12.59
CA TYR A 78 -0.42 -37.74 13.49
C TYR A 78 -0.92 -37.82 14.93
N ASP A 79 -0.45 -38.83 15.65
CA ASP A 79 -0.67 -38.94 17.08
C ASP A 79 0.19 -37.90 17.86
N ASN A 80 0.04 -37.86 19.18
CA ASN A 80 0.81 -36.95 20.03
C ASN A 80 2.33 -37.21 20.02
N SER A 81 2.78 -38.33 19.45
CA SER A 81 4.19 -38.67 19.25
C SER A 81 4.68 -38.34 17.83
N GLY A 82 3.82 -37.76 16.98
CA GLY A 82 4.15 -37.43 15.59
C GLY A 82 4.15 -38.64 14.66
N LEU A 83 3.51 -39.75 15.04
CA LEU A 83 3.43 -40.97 14.22
C LEU A 83 2.11 -41.01 13.44
N PRO A 84 2.12 -41.50 12.19
CA PRO A 84 0.88 -41.67 11.42
C PRO A 84 -0.12 -42.53 12.18
N THR A 85 -1.37 -42.07 12.25
CA THR A 85 -2.49 -42.77 12.90
C THR A 85 -3.41 -43.43 11.90
#